data_AF-A0AAW7DH76-F1
#
_entry.id   AF-A0AAW7DH76-F1
#
_cell.length_a   1.000
_cell.length_b   1.000
_cell.length_c   1.000
_cell.angle_alpha   90.00
_cell.angle_beta   90.00
_cell.angle_gamma   90.00
#
_symmetry.space_group_name_H-M   'P 1'
#
loop_
_entity.id
_entity.type
_entity.pdbx_description
1 polymer ?
#
loop_
_entity_poly.entity_id
_entity_poly.type
_entity_poly.pdbx_seq_one_letter_code
_entity_poly.pdbx_strand_id
1 'polypeptide(L)'
;MKKIYSLCFLIITNIIYSQVGIGTQYPLSSLHIDGKSDNTSTSTIPENDIVVTNTAYMGIGIINPSTPLHINNNKIASSFKLVDGTEGLGRILTSLNDNGEIAWNFKPFTKTVDYDGVNLYQGLVNSDMKYIGRKITLEHGKWLIKTNLLLATDNSADVNNGFYAKFSWAELDSNNTYKITPDGIFGNTIGGVYNKRFGLTNGSTIIHNKTAQSKTYYLLTLKPIFFGNYDQNAKWWDLGGDFWRETAIIAFPAN
;
A
#
# COMPACT_ATOMS: atom_id res chain seq x y z
N MET A 1 -70.77 -23.65 28.89
CA MET A 1 -70.31 -23.44 27.49
C MET A 1 -70.03 -21.97 27.14
N LYS A 2 -70.79 -20.96 27.63
CA LYS A 2 -70.53 -19.53 27.34
C LYS A 2 -69.15 -18.97 27.79
N LYS A 3 -68.54 -19.51 28.86
CA LYS A 3 -67.23 -19.05 29.37
C LYS A 3 -66.03 -19.54 28.55
N ILE A 4 -66.17 -20.60 27.75
CA ILE A 4 -65.09 -21.16 26.91
C ILE A 4 -64.83 -20.30 25.68
N TYR A 5 -65.89 -19.78 25.04
CA TYR A 5 -65.76 -18.88 23.90
C TYR A 5 -65.05 -17.56 24.23
N SER A 6 -65.25 -17.05 25.46
CA SER A 6 -64.58 -15.82 25.93
C SER A 6 -63.09 -16.02 26.18
N LEU A 7 -62.66 -17.24 26.50
CA LEU A 7 -61.24 -17.59 26.69
C LEU A 7 -60.53 -17.78 25.35
N CYS A 8 -61.21 -18.35 24.34
CA CYS A 8 -60.69 -18.48 22.97
C CYS A 8 -60.48 -17.12 22.29
N PHE A 9 -61.30 -16.10 22.59
CA PHE A 9 -61.15 -14.76 22.01
C PHE A 9 -59.93 -13.99 22.55
N LEU A 10 -59.46 -14.34 23.75
CA LEU A 10 -58.29 -13.74 24.40
C LEU A 10 -56.96 -14.38 23.97
N ILE A 11 -56.99 -15.56 23.34
CA ILE A 11 -55.79 -16.29 22.89
C ILE A 11 -55.42 -15.90 21.44
N ILE A 12 -56.28 -15.16 20.73
CA ILE A 12 -55.98 -14.60 19.39
C ILE A 12 -55.30 -13.22 19.51
N THR A 13 -54.53 -12.97 20.57
CA THR A 13 -53.64 -11.80 20.59
C THR A 13 -52.58 -12.01 19.52
N ASN A 14 -52.87 -11.48 18.32
CA ASN A 14 -51.95 -11.38 17.21
C ASN A 14 -50.60 -10.91 17.76
N ILE A 15 -49.52 -11.61 17.41
CA ILE A 15 -48.17 -11.10 17.63
C ILE A 15 -48.03 -9.89 16.71
N ILE A 16 -48.38 -8.71 17.21
CA ILE A 16 -48.22 -7.47 16.47
C ILE A 16 -46.73 -7.15 16.56
N TYR A 17 -46.00 -7.38 15.47
CA TYR A 17 -44.65 -6.84 15.36
C TYR A 17 -44.79 -5.32 15.27
N SER A 18 -44.43 -4.61 16.34
CA SER A 18 -44.42 -3.15 16.35
C SER A 18 -43.25 -2.66 15.52
N GLN A 19 -43.47 -2.45 14.23
CA GLN A 19 -42.57 -1.65 13.40
C GLN A 19 -42.76 -0.18 13.78
N VAL A 20 -41.67 0.58 13.80
CA VAL A 20 -41.72 2.02 14.07
C VAL A 20 -41.53 2.77 12.75
N GLY A 21 -42.53 3.52 12.35
CA GLY A 21 -42.49 4.43 11.21
C GLY A 21 -42.36 5.88 11.69
N ILE A 22 -41.48 6.66 11.08
CA ILE A 22 -41.43 8.12 11.20
C ILE A 22 -41.64 8.69 9.80
N GLY A 23 -42.64 9.56 9.63
CA GLY A 23 -42.96 10.12 8.31
C GLY A 23 -43.61 9.12 7.34
N THR A 24 -43.92 7.90 7.75
CA THR A 24 -44.60 6.89 6.90
C THR A 24 -45.67 6.13 7.68
N GLN A 25 -46.79 5.83 7.02
CA GLN A 25 -47.82 4.91 7.53
C GLN A 25 -47.55 3.45 7.14
N TYR A 26 -46.55 3.22 6.29
CA TYR A 26 -46.21 1.92 5.70
C TYR A 26 -44.73 1.59 5.98
N PRO A 27 -44.35 1.35 7.25
CA PRO A 27 -42.98 0.97 7.58
C PRO A 27 -42.63 -0.37 6.91
N LEU A 28 -41.43 -0.44 6.31
CA LEU A 28 -40.95 -1.63 5.57
C LEU A 28 -39.85 -2.39 6.32
N SER A 29 -39.43 -1.87 7.47
CA SER A 29 -38.37 -2.43 8.31
C SER A 29 -38.71 -2.22 9.79
N SER A 30 -37.88 -2.71 10.71
CA SER A 30 -38.11 -2.57 12.16
C SER A 30 -38.20 -1.10 12.59
N LEU A 31 -37.30 -0.27 12.06
CA LEU A 31 -37.43 1.20 12.05
C LEU A 31 -37.38 1.67 10.60
N HIS A 32 -38.35 2.48 10.19
CA HIS A 32 -38.40 3.11 8.88
C HIS A 32 -38.65 4.61 9.05
N ILE A 33 -37.70 5.44 8.61
CA ILE A 33 -37.82 6.89 8.54
C ILE A 33 -37.96 7.26 7.07
N ASP A 34 -39.11 7.81 6.71
CA ASP A 34 -39.41 8.36 5.39
C ASP A 34 -39.37 9.88 5.50
N GLY A 35 -38.30 10.48 4.98
CA GLY A 35 -38.03 11.90 5.15
C GLY A 35 -39.01 12.81 4.42
N LYS A 36 -39.59 12.35 3.31
CA LYS A 36 -40.51 13.12 2.46
C LYS A 36 -41.97 12.73 2.61
N SER A 37 -42.27 11.65 3.32
CA SER A 37 -43.60 11.07 3.43
C SER A 37 -44.19 10.75 2.05
N ASP A 38 -43.35 10.31 1.11
CA ASP A 38 -43.75 10.03 -0.27
C ASP A 38 -43.93 8.52 -0.56
N ASN A 39 -43.70 7.66 0.44
CA ASN A 39 -44.09 6.26 0.38
C ASN A 39 -45.60 6.07 0.57
N THR A 40 -46.17 5.14 -0.19
CA THR A 40 -47.58 4.73 -0.09
C THR A 40 -47.69 3.22 0.09
N SER A 41 -48.91 2.69 0.23
CA SER A 41 -49.12 1.24 0.31
C SER A 41 -48.69 0.47 -0.94
N THR A 42 -48.50 1.16 -2.07
CA THR A 42 -48.19 0.54 -3.37
C THR A 42 -46.91 1.07 -4.03
N SER A 43 -46.29 2.12 -3.47
CA SER A 43 -45.09 2.75 -4.02
C SER A 43 -44.07 3.03 -2.93
N THR A 44 -42.82 2.69 -3.19
CA THR A 44 -41.69 2.90 -2.29
C THR A 44 -40.61 3.70 -3.02
N ILE A 45 -40.20 4.82 -2.44
CA ILE A 45 -39.25 5.81 -2.97
C ILE A 45 -38.08 5.90 -1.96
N PRO A 46 -37.18 4.90 -1.95
CA PRO A 46 -36.22 4.71 -0.88
C PRO A 46 -35.14 5.79 -0.81
N GLU A 47 -34.95 6.61 -1.84
CA GLU A 47 -33.85 7.57 -1.99
C GLU A 47 -33.77 8.60 -0.84
N ASN A 48 -34.86 8.80 -0.12
CA ASN A 48 -34.97 9.74 0.99
C ASN A 48 -35.22 9.05 2.34
N ASP A 49 -35.10 7.72 2.37
CA ASP A 49 -35.43 6.90 3.51
C ASP A 49 -34.20 6.42 4.29
N ILE A 50 -34.40 6.18 5.58
CA ILE A 50 -33.45 5.47 6.45
C ILE A 50 -34.18 4.28 7.07
N VAL A 51 -33.55 3.11 7.05
CA VAL A 51 -34.09 1.89 7.66
C VAL A 51 -33.09 1.27 8.61
N VAL A 52 -33.60 0.67 9.69
CA VAL A 52 -32.85 -0.26 10.55
C VAL A 52 -33.60 -1.58 10.61
N THR A 53 -32.94 -2.66 10.22
CA THR A 53 -33.52 -4.01 10.17
C THR A 53 -33.42 -4.72 11.53
N ASN A 54 -34.17 -5.81 11.68
CA ASN A 54 -34.09 -6.71 12.84
C ASN A 54 -32.76 -7.48 12.94
N THR A 55 -31.90 -7.41 11.91
CA THR A 55 -30.56 -8.00 11.88
C THR A 55 -29.45 -6.97 12.10
N ALA A 56 -29.79 -5.80 12.65
CA ALA A 56 -28.87 -4.70 12.91
C ALA A 56 -28.18 -4.13 11.66
N TYR A 57 -28.87 -4.13 10.51
CA TYR A 57 -28.37 -3.47 9.30
C TYR A 57 -29.05 -2.12 9.13
N MET A 58 -28.27 -1.12 8.73
CA MET A 58 -28.73 0.23 8.43
C MET A 58 -28.66 0.50 6.93
N GLY A 59 -29.77 0.92 6.36
CA GLY A 59 -29.87 1.39 4.97
C GLY A 59 -30.14 2.90 4.94
N ILE A 60 -29.44 3.62 4.07
CA ILE A 60 -29.75 5.01 3.71
C ILE A 60 -29.97 5.03 2.20
N GLY A 61 -31.14 5.42 1.73
CA GLY A 61 -31.45 5.35 0.29
C GLY A 61 -31.83 3.95 -0.22
N ILE A 62 -32.04 2.98 0.68
CA ILE A 62 -32.29 1.57 0.36
C ILE A 62 -33.07 0.87 1.47
N ILE A 63 -34.07 0.05 1.12
CA ILE A 63 -34.90 -0.70 2.09
C ILE A 63 -34.26 -2.01 2.56
N ASN A 64 -33.58 -2.71 1.66
CA ASN A 64 -32.98 -4.01 1.91
C ASN A 64 -31.45 -3.91 1.85
N PRO A 65 -30.79 -3.40 2.90
CA PRO A 65 -29.32 -3.32 2.95
C PRO A 65 -28.70 -4.72 2.89
N SER A 66 -27.57 -4.85 2.18
CA SER A 66 -26.83 -6.12 2.03
C SER A 66 -25.63 -6.22 2.99
N THR A 67 -25.28 -5.11 3.66
CA THR A 67 -24.19 -4.97 4.62
C THR A 67 -24.67 -4.19 5.85
N PRO A 68 -23.98 -4.29 7.01
CA PRO A 68 -24.40 -3.61 8.24
C PRO A 68 -24.63 -2.10 8.10
N LEU A 69 -23.90 -1.43 7.20
CA LEU A 69 -24.20 -0.09 6.72
C LEU A 69 -24.18 -0.12 5.19
N HIS A 70 -25.28 0.25 4.56
CA HIS A 70 -25.41 0.36 3.10
C HIS A 70 -26.00 1.73 2.74
N ILE A 71 -25.20 2.57 2.10
CA ILE A 71 -25.63 3.89 1.62
C ILE A 71 -25.78 3.83 0.10
N ASN A 72 -27.02 3.92 -0.37
CA ASN A 72 -27.34 4.03 -1.78
C ASN A 72 -27.75 5.48 -2.09
N ASN A 73 -26.84 6.24 -2.68
CA ASN A 73 -27.12 7.59 -3.16
C ASN A 73 -26.92 7.55 -4.67
N ASN A 74 -27.92 8.01 -5.44
CA ASN A 74 -27.87 8.06 -6.91
C ASN A 74 -26.86 9.10 -7.46
N LYS A 75 -25.81 9.42 -6.69
CA LYS A 75 -24.75 10.39 -6.98
C LYS A 75 -23.38 9.73 -6.89
N ILE A 76 -22.57 9.92 -7.92
CA ILE A 76 -21.20 9.41 -7.98
C ILE A 76 -20.35 10.08 -6.89
N ALA A 77 -19.60 9.27 -6.14
CA ALA A 77 -18.63 9.70 -5.14
C ALA A 77 -19.17 10.66 -4.04
N SER A 78 -20.47 10.57 -3.74
CA SER A 78 -21.14 11.48 -2.78
C SER A 78 -21.88 10.75 -1.65
N SER A 79 -21.71 9.42 -1.54
CA SER A 79 -22.40 8.61 -0.53
C SER A 79 -21.78 8.71 0.86
N PHE A 80 -20.49 9.02 0.97
CA PHE A 80 -19.78 9.08 2.24
C PHE A 80 -18.84 10.29 2.29
N LYS A 81 -18.91 11.05 3.39
CA LYS A 81 -18.00 12.14 3.70
C LYS A 81 -17.65 12.08 5.18
N LEU A 82 -16.36 11.93 5.49
CA LEU A 82 -15.82 12.03 6.85
C LEU A 82 -15.11 13.37 7.00
N VAL A 83 -15.56 14.19 7.96
CA VAL A 83 -14.94 15.47 8.32
C VAL A 83 -14.44 15.32 9.75
N ASP A 84 -13.16 15.01 9.90
CA ASP A 84 -12.51 14.74 11.19
C ASP A 84 -11.37 15.74 11.48
N GLY A 85 -11.19 16.75 10.61
CA GLY A 85 -10.12 17.74 10.69
C GLY A 85 -8.82 17.28 10.00
N THR A 86 -8.77 16.05 9.51
CA THR A 86 -7.63 15.51 8.75
C THR A 86 -7.89 15.47 7.25
N GLU A 87 -9.11 15.75 6.77
CA GLU A 87 -9.43 15.74 5.35
C GLU A 87 -8.63 16.75 4.52
N GLY A 88 -8.40 16.46 3.24
CA GLY A 88 -7.65 17.36 2.36
C GLY A 88 -7.44 16.82 0.95
N LEU A 89 -7.16 17.71 0.00
CA LEU A 89 -6.84 17.33 -1.38
C LEU A 89 -5.64 16.37 -1.42
N GLY A 90 -5.78 15.26 -2.14
CA GLY A 90 -4.72 14.25 -2.30
C GLY A 90 -4.53 13.30 -1.12
N ARG A 91 -5.35 13.40 -0.06
CA ARG A 91 -5.31 12.47 1.08
C ARG A 91 -6.17 11.24 0.81
N ILE A 92 -5.82 10.15 1.47
CA ILE A 92 -6.56 8.88 1.42
C ILE A 92 -6.96 8.44 2.83
N LEU A 93 -8.15 7.83 2.95
CA LEU A 93 -8.62 7.28 4.22
C LEU A 93 -7.80 6.04 4.57
N THR A 94 -7.09 6.07 5.70
CA THR A 94 -6.13 5.02 6.09
C THR A 94 -6.30 4.66 7.57
N SER A 95 -6.08 3.40 7.92
CA SER A 95 -5.99 2.94 9.31
C SER A 95 -4.74 3.53 9.98
N LEU A 96 -4.90 4.12 11.16
CA LEU A 96 -3.81 4.71 11.94
C LEU A 96 -3.13 3.70 12.87
N ASN A 97 -3.86 2.65 13.31
CA ASN A 97 -3.36 1.64 14.22
C ASN A 97 -4.16 0.34 14.14
N ASP A 98 -3.73 -0.66 14.92
CA ASP A 98 -4.33 -1.99 15.00
C ASP A 98 -5.71 -2.01 15.71
N ASN A 99 -6.13 -0.89 16.30
CA ASN A 99 -7.48 -0.75 16.89
C ASN A 99 -8.53 -0.31 15.86
N GLY A 100 -8.12 -0.03 14.61
CA GLY A 100 -9.03 0.34 13.52
C GLY A 100 -9.42 1.82 13.49
N GLU A 101 -8.71 2.68 14.21
CA GLU A 101 -8.88 4.13 14.07
C GLU A 101 -8.50 4.57 12.65
N ILE A 102 -9.29 5.45 12.04
CA ILE A 102 -9.11 5.92 10.66
C ILE A 102 -8.93 7.43 10.62
N ALA A 103 -8.11 7.91 9.68
CA ALA A 103 -8.00 9.33 9.35
C ALA A 103 -7.58 9.52 7.89
N TRP A 104 -7.77 10.72 7.38
CA TRP A 104 -7.25 11.13 6.08
C TRP A 104 -5.76 11.46 6.20
N ASN A 105 -4.91 10.63 5.59
CA ASN A 105 -3.46 10.78 5.67
C ASN A 105 -2.83 11.09 4.31
N PHE A 106 -1.71 11.80 4.34
CA PHE A 106 -0.84 11.93 3.18
C PHE A 106 -0.07 10.62 2.99
N LYS A 107 -0.21 9.98 1.83
CA LYS A 107 0.69 8.90 1.42
C LYS A 107 1.75 9.52 0.50
N PRO A 108 3.06 9.48 0.80
CA PRO A 108 4.04 9.70 -0.24
C PRO A 108 3.92 8.52 -1.21
N PHE A 109 3.30 8.76 -2.37
CA PHE A 109 3.07 7.75 -3.41
C PHE A 109 4.38 7.20 -3.98
N THR A 110 5.51 7.85 -3.70
CA THR A 110 6.85 7.43 -4.14
C THR A 110 7.89 7.96 -3.16
N LYS A 111 8.86 7.13 -2.80
CA LYS A 111 10.08 7.56 -2.12
C LYS A 111 11.23 7.56 -3.10
N THR A 112 12.07 8.58 -3.05
CA THR A 112 13.39 8.56 -3.68
C THR A 112 14.38 7.89 -2.76
N VAL A 113 15.30 7.11 -3.30
CA VAL A 113 16.43 6.60 -2.52
C VAL A 113 17.43 7.73 -2.33
N ASP A 114 17.88 7.90 -1.10
CA ASP A 114 18.76 8.99 -0.72
C ASP A 114 20.18 8.75 -1.23
N TYR A 115 20.82 9.85 -1.64
CA TYR A 115 22.25 9.91 -1.85
C TYR A 115 22.96 10.22 -0.54
N ASP A 116 23.87 9.35 -0.09
CA ASP A 116 24.56 9.57 1.18
C ASP A 116 25.66 10.65 1.11
N GLY A 117 26.09 11.08 -0.08
CA GLY A 117 27.01 12.22 -0.28
C GLY A 117 28.45 12.05 0.22
N VAL A 118 28.70 11.15 1.18
CA VAL A 118 29.98 11.05 1.93
C VAL A 118 30.58 9.64 1.84
N ASN A 119 29.79 8.61 1.50
CA ASN A 119 30.19 7.19 1.51
C ASN A 119 30.09 6.55 0.12
N LEU A 120 30.67 7.20 -0.90
CA LEU A 120 30.74 6.65 -2.25
C LEU A 120 31.75 5.50 -2.32
N TYR A 121 31.35 4.39 -2.94
CA TYR A 121 32.29 3.30 -3.21
C TYR A 121 33.05 3.53 -4.52
N GLN A 122 34.33 3.87 -4.40
CA GLN A 122 35.28 4.01 -5.51
C GLN A 122 36.39 2.94 -5.48
N GLY A 123 36.13 1.81 -4.82
CA GLY A 123 37.07 0.70 -4.70
C GLY A 123 37.07 -0.21 -5.92
N LEU A 124 37.75 -1.35 -5.80
CA LEU A 124 37.89 -2.34 -6.87
C LEU A 124 36.53 -2.88 -7.31
N VAL A 125 36.37 -3.11 -8.62
CA VAL A 125 35.17 -3.72 -9.20
C VAL A 125 34.97 -5.15 -8.68
N ASN A 126 36.04 -5.90 -8.45
CA ASN A 126 36.01 -7.26 -7.92
C ASN A 126 35.86 -7.30 -6.39
N SER A 127 34.89 -6.57 -5.85
CA SER A 127 34.62 -6.52 -4.41
C SER A 127 33.20 -6.91 -4.09
N ASP A 128 33.05 -7.60 -2.96
CA ASP A 128 31.78 -8.11 -2.47
C ASP A 128 31.31 -7.29 -1.25
N MET A 129 30.00 -7.12 -1.11
CA MET A 129 29.35 -6.48 0.03
C MET A 129 29.85 -5.05 0.32
N LYS A 130 30.03 -4.23 -0.72
CA LYS A 130 30.46 -2.82 -0.57
C LYS A 130 29.30 -1.87 -0.78
N TYR A 131 29.09 -0.99 0.19
CA TYR A 131 28.01 0.01 0.17
C TYR A 131 28.28 1.10 -0.84
N ILE A 132 27.34 1.33 -1.76
CA ILE A 132 27.55 2.24 -2.90
C ILE A 132 27.07 3.67 -2.65
N GLY A 133 26.71 4.04 -1.42
CA GLY A 133 26.22 5.39 -1.11
C GLY A 133 24.73 5.62 -1.41
N ARG A 134 23.93 4.55 -1.55
CA ARG A 134 22.48 4.61 -1.80
C ARG A 134 21.68 3.85 -0.75
N LYS A 135 20.85 4.54 0.02
CA LYS A 135 20.00 3.92 1.05
C LYS A 135 18.56 4.43 1.03
N ILE A 136 17.66 3.65 1.59
CA ILE A 136 16.25 4.04 1.72
C ILE A 136 15.67 3.54 3.02
N THR A 137 14.87 4.37 3.69
CA THR A 137 14.13 3.99 4.89
C THR A 137 12.66 3.72 4.55
N LEU A 138 12.21 2.51 4.84
CA LEU A 138 10.87 2.03 4.49
C LEU A 138 10.08 1.71 5.76
N GLU A 139 8.87 2.25 5.84
CA GLU A 139 7.88 1.93 6.87
C GLU A 139 7.41 0.47 6.76
N HIS A 140 6.67 0.02 7.77
CA HIS A 140 5.96 -1.25 7.75
C HIS A 140 5.18 -1.47 6.44
N GLY A 141 5.29 -2.66 5.86
CA GLY A 141 4.57 -3.06 4.65
C GLY A 141 5.48 -3.47 3.48
N LYS A 142 4.88 -3.65 2.31
CA LYS A 142 5.57 -4.05 1.08
C LYS A 142 5.92 -2.84 0.23
N TRP A 143 7.12 -2.86 -0.33
CA TRP A 143 7.64 -1.82 -1.18
C TRP A 143 8.31 -2.40 -2.43
N LEU A 144 7.92 -1.91 -3.60
CA LEU A 144 8.60 -2.16 -4.86
C LEU A 144 9.66 -1.09 -5.08
N ILE A 145 10.93 -1.48 -5.09
CA ILE A 145 12.05 -0.59 -5.41
C ILE A 145 12.47 -0.85 -6.86
N LYS A 146 12.39 0.18 -7.70
CA LYS A 146 12.97 0.17 -9.05
C LYS A 146 14.33 0.84 -9.01
N THR A 147 15.34 0.12 -9.48
CA THR A 147 16.73 0.57 -9.46
C THR A 147 17.25 0.73 -10.88
N ASN A 148 17.73 1.92 -11.20
CA ASN A 148 18.56 2.21 -12.37
C ASN A 148 19.90 2.78 -11.88
N LEU A 149 21.01 2.17 -12.31
CA LEU A 149 22.35 2.51 -11.85
C LEU A 149 23.31 2.54 -13.04
N LEU A 150 23.98 3.69 -13.21
CA LEU A 150 25.06 3.84 -14.16
C LEU A 150 26.30 3.08 -13.66
N LEU A 151 26.93 2.34 -14.57
CA LEU A 151 28.18 1.65 -14.33
C LEU A 151 29.29 2.36 -15.12
N ALA A 152 30.32 2.81 -14.41
CA ALA A 152 31.52 3.40 -14.99
C ALA A 152 32.74 2.97 -14.19
N THR A 153 33.86 2.73 -14.86
CA THR A 153 35.12 2.34 -14.23
C THR A 153 36.27 3.20 -14.74
N ASP A 154 37.39 3.22 -14.02
CA ASP A 154 38.62 3.90 -14.43
C ASP A 154 39.32 3.24 -15.64
N ASN A 155 39.01 1.97 -15.91
CA ASN A 155 39.48 1.22 -17.08
C ASN A 155 38.29 0.73 -17.91
N SER A 156 38.09 1.31 -19.10
CA SER A 156 36.94 0.98 -19.96
C SER A 156 37.00 -0.45 -20.49
N ALA A 157 35.86 -1.15 -20.47
CA ALA A 157 35.71 -2.44 -21.13
C ALA A 157 35.52 -2.31 -22.65
N ASP A 158 35.57 -3.43 -23.37
CA ASP A 158 35.32 -3.53 -24.82
C ASP A 158 34.33 -4.66 -25.18
N VAL A 159 34.01 -4.83 -26.46
CA VAL A 159 32.99 -5.83 -26.88
C VAL A 159 33.34 -7.28 -26.48
N ASN A 160 34.62 -7.57 -26.25
CA ASN A 160 35.15 -8.91 -25.99
C ASN A 160 35.51 -9.13 -24.51
N ASN A 161 35.45 -8.10 -23.67
CA ASN A 161 35.75 -8.20 -22.24
C ASN A 161 34.80 -7.36 -21.39
N GLY A 162 34.73 -7.69 -20.11
CA GLY A 162 33.92 -6.92 -19.17
C GLY A 162 33.45 -7.78 -18.03
N PHE A 163 32.32 -7.38 -17.46
CA PHE A 163 31.70 -8.12 -16.37
C PHE A 163 30.21 -7.89 -16.27
N TYR A 164 29.52 -8.84 -15.65
CA TYR A 164 28.16 -8.69 -15.18
C TYR A 164 28.19 -8.18 -13.73
N ALA A 165 27.84 -6.92 -13.54
CA ALA A 165 27.73 -6.29 -12.24
C ALA A 165 26.49 -6.81 -11.51
N LYS A 166 26.60 -7.00 -10.19
CA LYS A 166 25.53 -7.51 -9.35
C LYS A 166 25.40 -6.66 -8.10
N PHE A 167 24.17 -6.44 -7.67
CA PHE A 167 23.85 -5.64 -6.49
C PHE A 167 22.68 -6.24 -5.73
N SER A 168 22.59 -5.94 -4.45
CA SER A 168 21.51 -6.40 -3.58
C SER A 168 21.26 -5.41 -2.45
N TRP A 169 20.03 -5.40 -1.96
CA TRP A 169 19.67 -4.62 -0.78
C TRP A 169 20.07 -5.35 0.48
N ALA A 170 20.55 -4.59 1.46
CA ALA A 170 21.09 -5.12 2.69
C ALA A 170 20.64 -4.31 3.89
N GLU A 171 20.80 -4.92 5.06
CA GLU A 171 20.63 -4.30 6.36
C GLU A 171 22.00 -4.15 7.02
N LEU A 172 22.11 -3.16 7.91
CA LEU A 172 23.26 -2.99 8.77
C LEU A 172 22.95 -3.64 10.13
N ASP A 173 23.78 -4.57 10.57
CA ASP A 173 23.61 -5.21 11.87
C ASP A 173 24.19 -4.36 13.02
N SER A 174 24.02 -4.82 14.26
CA SER A 174 24.50 -4.13 15.47
C SER A 174 26.02 -3.93 15.51
N ASN A 175 26.78 -4.65 14.68
CA ASN A 175 28.23 -4.58 14.60
C ASN A 175 28.68 -3.73 13.39
N ASN A 176 27.78 -2.92 12.81
CA ASN A 176 28.02 -2.15 11.59
C ASN A 176 28.47 -3.02 10.40
N THR A 177 28.01 -4.27 10.35
CA THR A 177 28.30 -5.18 9.25
C THR A 177 27.08 -5.31 8.36
N TYR A 178 27.30 -5.19 7.06
CA TYR A 178 26.24 -5.34 6.08
C TYR A 178 25.87 -6.81 5.84
N LYS A 179 24.57 -7.11 5.77
CA LYS A 179 24.03 -8.43 5.44
C LYS A 179 22.87 -8.27 4.46
N ILE A 180 22.81 -9.13 3.45
CA ILE A 180 21.70 -9.13 2.49
C ILE A 180 20.37 -9.26 3.23
N THR A 181 19.42 -8.41 2.87
CA THR A 181 18.16 -8.34 3.61
C THR A 181 17.36 -9.64 3.46
N PRO A 182 16.91 -10.25 4.57
CA PRO A 182 15.96 -11.35 4.52
C PRO A 182 14.53 -10.87 4.16
N ASP A 183 14.28 -9.56 4.17
CA ASP A 183 12.98 -8.98 3.86
C ASP A 183 12.70 -8.92 2.35
N GLY A 184 13.71 -9.19 1.51
CA GLY A 184 13.57 -9.27 0.06
C GLY A 184 12.74 -10.48 -0.36
N ILE A 185 11.50 -10.24 -0.80
CA ILE A 185 10.56 -11.30 -1.22
C ILE A 185 10.53 -11.52 -2.74
N PHE A 186 11.11 -10.60 -3.52
CA PHE A 186 11.30 -10.75 -4.97
C PHE A 186 12.50 -9.95 -5.44
N GLY A 187 13.24 -10.46 -6.44
CA GLY A 187 14.29 -9.68 -7.12
C GLY A 187 15.41 -9.21 -6.20
N ASN A 188 15.84 -10.05 -5.25
CA ASN A 188 16.85 -9.69 -4.25
C ASN A 188 18.27 -9.56 -4.82
N THR A 189 18.46 -9.79 -6.13
CA THR A 189 19.69 -9.45 -6.83
C THR A 189 19.33 -8.77 -8.15
N ILE A 190 19.93 -7.62 -8.38
CA ILE A 190 19.81 -6.86 -9.62
C ILE A 190 21.19 -6.79 -10.28
N GLY A 191 21.25 -6.66 -11.60
CA GLY A 191 22.53 -6.65 -12.30
C GLY A 191 22.44 -6.11 -13.71
N GLY A 192 23.61 -5.94 -14.32
CA GLY A 192 23.77 -5.35 -15.64
C GLY A 192 25.12 -5.67 -16.24
N VAL A 193 25.20 -5.66 -17.57
CA VAL A 193 26.46 -5.89 -18.29
C VAL A 193 27.24 -4.59 -18.40
N TYR A 194 28.54 -4.66 -18.13
CA TYR A 194 29.52 -3.62 -18.42
C TYR A 194 30.56 -4.17 -19.42
N ASN A 195 30.47 -3.76 -20.69
CA ASN A 195 31.34 -4.21 -21.80
C ASN A 195 31.75 -3.04 -22.72
N LYS A 196 31.59 -1.82 -22.23
CA LYS A 196 31.96 -0.57 -22.89
C LYS A 196 32.37 0.44 -21.82
N ARG A 197 32.65 1.67 -22.25
CA ARG A 197 32.93 2.81 -21.34
C ARG A 197 31.85 3.01 -20.28
N PHE A 198 30.59 2.72 -20.61
CA PHE A 198 29.46 2.80 -19.68
C PHE A 198 28.61 1.54 -19.80
N GLY A 199 28.03 1.14 -18.67
CA GLY A 199 27.04 0.07 -18.58
C GLY A 199 25.86 0.53 -17.74
N LEU A 200 24.79 -0.26 -17.74
CA LEU A 200 23.58 0.07 -17.00
C LEU A 200 23.09 -1.16 -16.24
N THR A 201 22.81 -0.97 -14.95
CA THR A 201 22.09 -1.96 -14.15
C THR A 201 20.66 -1.51 -13.97
N ASN A 202 19.73 -2.40 -14.29
CA ASN A 202 18.31 -2.19 -14.03
C ASN A 202 17.74 -3.40 -13.30
N GLY A 203 16.80 -3.14 -12.38
CA GLY A 203 16.10 -4.21 -11.72
C GLY A 203 15.00 -3.72 -10.81
N SER A 204 14.21 -4.67 -10.32
CA SER A 204 13.14 -4.43 -9.37
C SER A 204 13.27 -5.39 -8.20
N THR A 205 13.20 -4.86 -6.98
CA THR A 205 13.19 -5.65 -5.75
C THR A 205 11.91 -5.35 -4.99
N ILE A 206 11.24 -6.38 -4.47
CA ILE A 206 10.15 -6.19 -3.51
C ILE A 206 10.69 -6.53 -2.13
N ILE A 207 10.61 -5.58 -1.21
CA ILE A 207 10.98 -5.72 0.20
C ILE A 207 9.71 -5.68 1.03
N HIS A 208 9.59 -6.58 2.02
CA HIS A 208 8.52 -6.57 3.00
C HIS A 208 9.08 -6.31 4.40
N ASN A 209 9.01 -5.05 4.85
CA ASN A 209 9.31 -4.72 6.24
C ASN A 209 8.16 -5.21 7.13
N LYS A 210 8.38 -6.35 7.80
CA LYS A 210 7.40 -6.97 8.70
C LYS A 210 7.35 -6.34 10.09
N THR A 211 8.31 -5.49 10.43
CA THR A 211 8.38 -4.85 11.74
C THR A 211 7.42 -3.67 11.81
N ALA A 212 6.96 -3.31 13.01
CA ALA A 212 6.14 -2.12 13.22
C ALA A 212 6.92 -0.81 13.05
N GLN A 213 8.25 -0.87 13.07
CA GLN A 213 9.14 0.28 12.92
C GLN A 213 9.67 0.39 11.49
N SER A 214 10.12 1.58 11.10
CA SER A 214 10.80 1.75 9.81
C SER A 214 12.19 1.12 9.84
N LYS A 215 12.60 0.49 8.73
CA LYS A 215 13.94 -0.08 8.53
C LYS A 215 14.68 0.64 7.42
N THR A 216 15.99 0.81 7.57
CA THR A 216 16.86 1.36 6.53
C THR A 216 17.57 0.25 5.78
N TYR A 217 17.45 0.27 4.45
CA TYR A 217 18.07 -0.68 3.53
C TYR A 217 19.15 0.02 2.71
N TYR A 218 20.28 -0.67 2.51
CA TYR A 218 21.49 -0.17 1.87
C TYR A 218 21.75 -0.95 0.59
N LEU A 219 22.02 -0.28 -0.52
CA LEU A 219 22.36 -0.95 -1.76
C LEU A 219 23.86 -1.29 -1.77
N LEU A 220 24.19 -2.56 -1.99
CA LEU A 220 25.56 -3.06 -1.99
C LEU A 220 25.95 -3.69 -3.31
N THR A 221 27.26 -3.72 -3.58
CA THR A 221 27.84 -4.62 -4.59
C THR A 221 27.75 -6.07 -4.15
N LEU A 222 27.61 -6.96 -5.12
CA LEU A 222 27.91 -8.38 -5.00
C LEU A 222 29.08 -8.73 -5.91
N LYS A 223 29.75 -9.86 -5.65
CA LYS A 223 30.81 -10.41 -6.51
C LYS A 223 30.34 -10.43 -7.99
N PRO A 224 31.00 -9.68 -8.90
CA PRO A 224 30.62 -9.66 -10.31
C PRO A 224 31.09 -10.94 -11.03
N ILE A 225 30.57 -11.16 -12.23
CA ILE A 225 30.98 -12.27 -13.11
C ILE A 225 31.77 -11.68 -14.27
N PHE A 226 33.09 -11.88 -14.29
CA PHE A 226 33.96 -11.39 -15.36
C PHE A 226 33.90 -12.29 -16.59
N PHE A 227 34.10 -11.69 -17.76
CA PHE A 227 34.31 -12.40 -19.02
C PHE A 227 35.40 -11.70 -19.84
N GLY A 228 36.07 -12.46 -20.71
CA GLY A 228 37.28 -12.01 -21.40
C GLY A 228 38.41 -11.66 -20.43
N ASN A 229 39.37 -10.87 -20.91
CA ASN A 229 40.57 -10.48 -20.14
C ASN A 229 40.41 -9.09 -19.49
N TYR A 230 39.24 -8.78 -18.94
CA TYR A 230 39.02 -7.49 -18.28
C TYR A 230 39.85 -7.40 -16.98
N ASP A 231 40.41 -6.23 -16.71
CA ASP A 231 41.21 -5.98 -15.50
C ASP A 231 40.34 -5.99 -14.24
N GLN A 232 40.46 -7.05 -13.45
CA GLN A 232 39.70 -7.21 -12.20
C GLN A 232 40.15 -6.24 -11.09
N ASN A 233 41.27 -5.54 -11.27
CA ASN A 233 41.76 -4.49 -10.38
C ASN A 233 41.27 -3.08 -10.76
N ALA A 234 40.49 -2.95 -11.84
CA ALA A 234 39.83 -1.70 -12.15
C ALA A 234 38.98 -1.22 -10.97
N LYS A 235 38.81 0.10 -10.85
CA LYS A 235 38.00 0.73 -9.80
C LYS A 235 36.73 1.31 -10.38
N TRP A 236 35.72 1.37 -9.53
CA TRP A 236 34.49 2.09 -9.84
C TRP A 236 34.73 3.59 -9.93
N TRP A 237 34.17 4.21 -10.96
CA TRP A 237 34.16 5.66 -11.13
C TRP A 237 32.76 6.19 -10.78
N ASP A 238 32.61 6.65 -9.54
CA ASP A 238 31.38 7.24 -9.00
C ASP A 238 30.15 6.30 -9.02
N LEU A 239 30.37 5.02 -8.69
CA LEU A 239 29.29 4.04 -8.59
C LEU A 239 28.30 4.46 -7.51
N GLY A 240 27.03 4.61 -7.90
CA GLY A 240 25.99 5.05 -6.99
C GLY A 240 26.12 6.52 -6.58
N GLY A 241 26.91 7.32 -7.31
CA GLY A 241 27.02 8.75 -7.09
C GLY A 241 26.13 9.61 -7.98
N ASP A 242 26.11 10.90 -7.67
CA ASP A 242 25.28 11.92 -8.30
C ASP A 242 26.02 12.70 -9.39
N PHE A 243 27.30 12.43 -9.65
CA PHE A 243 28.09 13.22 -10.61
C PHE A 243 27.45 13.25 -12.00
N TRP A 244 26.97 12.10 -12.48
CA TRP A 244 26.34 11.97 -13.79
C TRP A 244 24.82 12.20 -13.76
N ARG A 245 24.19 12.18 -12.57
CA ARG A 245 22.74 12.31 -12.38
C ARG A 245 21.88 11.28 -13.12
N GLU A 246 22.47 10.16 -13.54
CA GLU A 246 21.80 9.07 -14.27
C GLU A 246 21.39 7.90 -13.35
N THR A 247 21.93 7.86 -12.13
CA THR A 247 21.45 6.93 -11.10
C THR A 247 20.08 7.41 -10.61
N ALA A 248 19.06 6.57 -10.80
CA ALA A 248 17.69 6.88 -10.42
C ALA A 248 17.06 5.65 -9.75
N ILE A 249 16.72 5.80 -8.47
CA ILE A 249 16.15 4.72 -7.68
C ILE A 249 14.94 5.24 -6.92
N ILE A 250 13.81 4.59 -7.14
CA ILE A 250 12.51 5.00 -6.62
C ILE A 250 11.79 3.80 -6.00
N ALA A 251 11.04 4.05 -4.94
CA ALA A 251 10.25 3.03 -4.27
C ALA A 251 8.77 3.40 -4.22
N PHE A 252 7.92 2.41 -4.47
CA PHE A 252 6.47 2.51 -4.43
C PHE A 252 5.91 1.56 -3.37
N PRO A 253 4.86 1.94 -2.64
CA PRO A 253 4.09 0.98 -1.87
C PRO A 253 3.56 -0.13 -2.79
N ALA A 254 3.69 -1.39 -2.38
CA ALA A 254 3.29 -2.58 -3.14
C ALA A 254 2.22 -3.41 -2.40
N ASN A 255 1.45 -2.74 -1.53
CA ASN A 255 0.32 -3.30 -0.79
C ASN A 255 -0.96 -3.26 -1.63
#